data_AF-A0A125SIQ8-F1
#
_entry.id   AF-A0A125SIQ8-F1
#
_cell.length_a   1.000
_cell.length_b   1.000
_cell.length_c   1.000
_cell.angle_alpha   90.00
_cell.angle_beta   90.00
_cell.angle_gamma   90.00
#
_symmetry.space_group_name_H-M   'P 1'
#
loop_
_entity.id
_entity.type
_entity.pdbx_description
1 polymer ?
#
loop_
_entity_poly.entity_id
_entity_poly.type
_entity_poly.pdbx_seq_one_letter_code
_entity_poly.pdbx_strand_id
1 'polypeptide(L)'
;MDKETLVKDHLALANLYSNGKGVWWKTIEEASHVLSLTEPRVSAQQIKQARAVAAFPAEVIRLFEKSGTNTYVRRKIIEAKECLGWPEVVKRALTLKPAETRAERLTILSTLAGGKRSEKVFRGETPLALQKTYQKGLENGRWKNLSQASKELGFTSNSLYKAMDICKLRKPVTDHFPLDKISVYLGTELLKVMDLLGCAEFERRVSLLEENNQNLSFKAKLAKIRADTVSVVTEIKVRRARGKVIIELHCDDKNGKLTSRQRELVSLIGSTINAFNCVQ
;
A
#
# COMPACT_ATOMS: atom_id res chain seq x y z
N MET A 1 8.70 37.88 -15.28
CA MET A 1 8.24 36.56 -14.81
C MET A 1 6.79 36.43 -15.21
N ASP A 2 6.46 35.51 -16.12
CA ASP A 2 5.09 35.34 -16.59
C ASP A 2 4.18 35.00 -15.43
N LYS A 3 3.03 35.66 -15.31
CA LYS A 3 2.16 35.57 -14.14
C LYS A 3 1.77 34.11 -13.83
N GLU A 4 1.51 33.26 -14.82
CA GLU A 4 1.24 31.82 -14.63
C GLU A 4 2.38 31.03 -13.99
N THR A 5 3.64 31.49 -14.11
CA THR A 5 4.80 30.80 -13.54
C THR A 5 4.87 30.95 -12.02
N LEU A 6 4.30 32.00 -11.42
CA LEU A 6 4.39 32.25 -9.97
C LEU A 6 3.69 31.15 -9.13
N VAL A 7 2.55 30.66 -9.59
CA VAL A 7 1.82 29.58 -8.87
C VAL A 7 2.48 28.21 -9.06
N LYS A 8 3.17 28.02 -10.18
CA LYS A 8 3.88 26.77 -10.49
C LYS A 8 5.25 26.74 -9.78
N ASP A 9 5.89 27.89 -9.66
CA ASP A 9 7.18 28.10 -8.98
C ASP A 9 6.98 28.38 -7.48
N HIS A 10 7.07 27.31 -6.70
CA HIS A 10 6.91 27.36 -5.26
C HIS A 10 8.04 28.13 -4.56
N LEU A 11 9.22 28.28 -5.17
CA LEU A 11 10.32 29.04 -4.58
C LEU A 11 10.10 30.53 -4.79
N ALA A 12 9.72 30.93 -6.01
CA ALA A 12 9.36 32.31 -6.30
C ALA A 12 8.22 32.78 -5.38
N LEU A 13 7.19 31.95 -5.19
CA LEU A 13 6.09 32.28 -4.28
C LEU A 13 6.52 32.34 -2.80
N ALA A 14 7.42 31.48 -2.35
CA ALA A 14 7.93 31.51 -0.99
C ALA A 14 8.78 32.75 -0.71
N ASN A 15 9.61 33.15 -1.67
CA ASN A 15 10.41 34.37 -1.61
C ASN A 15 9.52 35.62 -1.61
N LEU A 16 8.53 35.67 -2.49
CA LEU A 16 7.53 36.74 -2.51
C LEU A 16 6.85 36.89 -1.15
N TYR A 17 6.33 35.78 -0.60
CA TYR A 17 5.71 35.76 0.72
C TYR A 17 6.65 36.27 1.82
N SER A 18 7.91 35.81 1.81
CA SER A 18 8.88 36.15 2.86
C SER A 18 9.28 37.62 2.81
N ASN A 19 9.47 38.17 1.60
CA ASN A 19 9.84 39.58 1.41
C ASN A 19 8.71 40.54 1.78
N GLY A 20 7.44 40.17 1.56
CA GLY A 20 6.31 41.00 1.96
C GLY A 20 5.90 40.86 3.42
N LYS A 21 6.44 39.86 4.15
CA LYS A 21 6.07 39.61 5.54
C LYS A 21 6.62 40.72 6.44
N GLY A 22 5.74 41.33 7.24
CA GLY A 22 6.05 42.47 8.11
C GLY A 22 5.89 43.83 7.44
N VAL A 23 5.77 43.87 6.10
CA VAL A 23 5.56 45.11 5.33
C VAL A 23 4.15 45.16 4.78
N TRP A 24 3.75 44.16 3.98
CA TRP A 24 2.45 44.11 3.30
C TRP A 24 1.46 43.14 3.94
N TRP A 25 1.95 42.16 4.71
CA TRP A 25 1.14 41.21 5.46
C TRP A 25 1.87 40.71 6.69
N LYS A 26 1.13 40.33 7.73
CA LYS A 26 1.66 39.69 8.95
C LYS A 26 1.41 38.19 8.95
N THR A 27 0.26 37.77 8.42
CA THR A 27 -0.20 36.38 8.41
C THR A 27 -0.23 35.78 6.99
N ILE A 28 -0.39 34.45 6.89
CA ILE A 28 -0.54 33.79 5.58
C ILE A 28 -1.91 34.15 4.98
N GLU A 29 -2.91 34.28 5.83
CA GLU A 29 -4.29 34.57 5.49
C GLU A 29 -4.39 35.99 4.88
N GLU A 30 -3.71 36.97 5.48
CA GLU A 30 -3.56 38.32 4.91
C GLU A 30 -2.82 38.29 3.57
N ALA A 31 -1.69 37.57 3.49
CA ALA A 31 -0.93 37.45 2.24
C ALA A 31 -1.79 36.83 1.13
N SER A 32 -2.56 35.79 1.45
CA SER A 32 -3.47 35.16 0.49
C SER A 32 -4.57 36.12 0.05
N HIS A 33 -5.15 36.90 0.96
CA HIS A 33 -6.16 37.89 0.61
C HIS A 33 -5.60 38.90 -0.39
N VAL A 34 -4.44 39.49 -0.08
CA VAL A 34 -3.77 40.47 -0.97
C VAL A 34 -3.40 39.84 -2.32
N LEU A 35 -2.78 38.66 -2.32
CA LEU A 35 -2.34 37.99 -3.55
C LEU A 35 -3.52 37.42 -4.36
N SER A 36 -4.67 37.16 -3.75
CA SER A 36 -5.88 36.70 -4.46
C SER A 36 -6.48 37.76 -5.39
N LEU A 37 -6.14 39.03 -5.17
CA LEU A 37 -6.53 40.16 -6.02
C LEU A 37 -5.67 40.26 -7.30
N THR A 38 -4.60 39.47 -7.37
CA THR A 38 -3.71 39.40 -8.54
C THR A 38 -4.00 38.15 -9.37
N GLU A 39 -3.71 38.22 -10.66
CA GLU A 39 -3.68 37.03 -11.51
C GLU A 39 -2.24 36.54 -11.67
N PRO A 40 -1.96 35.25 -11.41
CA PRO A 40 -2.86 34.19 -10.96
C PRO A 40 -3.20 34.30 -9.46
N ARG A 41 -4.42 33.87 -9.11
CA ARG A 41 -4.90 33.89 -7.72
C ARG A 41 -4.08 32.91 -6.86
N VAL A 42 -3.54 33.41 -5.76
CA VAL A 42 -2.78 32.61 -4.80
C VAL A 42 -3.59 32.38 -3.53
N SER A 43 -3.82 31.11 -3.19
CA SER A 43 -4.46 30.67 -1.95
C SER A 43 -3.47 30.53 -0.79
N ALA A 44 -3.97 30.64 0.43
CA ALA A 44 -3.22 30.41 1.67
C ALA A 44 -2.55 29.02 1.67
N GLN A 45 -3.21 28.02 1.09
CA GLN A 45 -2.68 26.66 0.99
C GLN A 45 -1.46 26.59 0.06
N GLN A 46 -1.46 27.33 -1.05
CA GLN A 46 -0.30 27.41 -1.95
C GLN A 46 0.88 28.12 -1.26
N ILE A 47 0.62 29.17 -0.48
CA ILE A 47 1.66 29.87 0.30
C ILE A 47 2.25 28.92 1.36
N LYS A 48 1.42 28.17 2.10
CA LYS A 48 1.87 27.15 3.07
C LYS A 48 2.77 26.12 2.39
N GLN A 49 2.38 25.63 1.21
CA GLN A 49 3.17 24.68 0.44
C GLN A 49 4.49 25.28 -0.05
N ALA A 50 4.46 26.51 -0.57
CA ALA A 50 5.65 27.23 -1.01
C ALA A 50 6.68 27.39 0.12
N ARG A 51 6.23 27.84 1.29
CA ARG A 51 7.10 27.94 2.49
C ARG A 51 7.69 26.60 2.91
N ALA A 52 6.89 25.52 2.85
CA ALA A 52 7.38 24.19 3.18
C ALA A 52 8.49 23.73 2.21
N VAL A 53 8.39 24.06 0.92
CA VAL A 53 9.44 23.78 -0.07
C VAL A 53 10.70 24.61 0.17
N ALA A 54 10.54 25.90 0.49
CA ALA A 54 11.68 26.79 0.77
C ALA A 54 12.47 26.38 2.03
N ALA A 55 11.88 25.57 2.90
CA ALA A 55 12.57 25.00 4.06
C ALA A 55 13.42 23.75 3.72
N PHE A 56 13.41 23.27 2.48
CA PHE A 56 14.28 22.17 2.05
C PHE A 56 15.71 22.68 1.81
N PRO A 57 16.75 21.85 2.06
CA PRO A 57 18.12 22.19 1.71
C PRO A 57 18.27 22.47 0.20
N ALA A 58 19.11 23.44 -0.14
CA ALA A 58 19.31 23.89 -1.52
C ALA A 58 19.78 22.75 -2.43
N GLU A 59 20.62 21.84 -1.90
CA GLU A 59 21.12 20.67 -2.60
C GLU A 59 20.00 19.73 -3.05
N VAL A 60 18.94 19.62 -2.25
CA VAL A 60 17.76 18.79 -2.55
C VAL A 60 16.87 19.49 -3.56
N ILE A 61 16.67 20.80 -3.40
CA ILE A 61 15.87 21.62 -4.32
C ILE A 61 16.47 21.58 -5.73
N ARG A 62 17.81 21.71 -5.85
CA ARG A 62 18.54 21.69 -7.12
C ARG A 62 18.23 20.48 -7.98
N LEU A 63 17.93 19.33 -7.36
CA LEU A 63 17.61 18.10 -8.07
C LEU A 63 16.30 18.17 -8.87
N PHE A 64 15.43 19.13 -8.53
CA PHE A 64 14.10 19.26 -9.11
C PHE A 64 13.88 20.61 -9.80
N GLU A 65 14.93 21.41 -10.04
CA GLU A 65 14.80 22.72 -10.70
C GLU A 65 14.09 22.64 -12.05
N LYS A 66 14.51 21.71 -12.92
CA LYS A 66 13.90 21.52 -14.24
C LYS A 66 12.55 20.80 -14.18
N SER A 67 12.44 19.80 -13.30
CA SER A 67 11.29 18.88 -13.29
C SER A 67 10.14 19.33 -12.36
N GLY A 68 10.40 20.27 -11.46
CA GLY A 68 9.47 20.86 -10.51
C GLY A 68 9.16 19.99 -9.28
N THR A 69 8.83 20.66 -8.16
CA THR A 69 8.57 20.05 -6.85
C THR A 69 7.07 19.95 -6.55
N ASN A 70 6.38 19.03 -7.23
CA ASN A 70 4.94 18.80 -7.02
C ASN A 70 4.62 18.15 -5.65
N THR A 71 3.32 18.04 -5.31
CA THR A 71 2.86 17.45 -4.03
C THR A 71 3.45 16.08 -3.73
N TYR A 72 3.60 15.21 -4.74
CA TYR A 72 4.17 13.88 -4.55
C TYR A 72 5.66 13.95 -4.20
N VAL A 73 6.43 14.75 -4.95
CA VAL A 73 7.87 14.97 -4.71
C VAL A 73 8.10 15.50 -3.31
N ARG A 74 7.34 16.53 -2.90
CA ARG A 74 7.43 17.12 -1.56
C ARG A 74 7.22 16.11 -0.46
N ARG A 75 6.13 15.33 -0.56
CA ARG A 75 5.83 14.30 0.43
C ARG A 75 6.97 13.29 0.54
N LYS A 76 7.56 12.88 -0.59
CA LYS A 76 8.69 11.94 -0.59
C LYS A 76 9.96 12.51 0.01
N ILE A 77 10.25 13.79 -0.20
CA ILE A 77 11.38 14.47 0.46
C ILE A 77 11.15 14.54 1.98
N ILE A 78 9.93 14.86 2.41
CA ILE A 78 9.57 14.88 3.84
C ILE A 78 9.69 13.48 4.46
N GLU A 79 9.15 12.44 3.80
CA GLU A 79 9.30 11.05 4.24
C GLU A 79 10.80 10.66 4.36
N ALA A 80 11.64 11.05 3.40
CA ALA A 80 13.08 10.79 3.45
C ALA A 80 13.75 11.52 4.64
N LYS A 81 13.40 12.79 4.87
CA LYS A 81 13.85 13.58 6.03
C LYS A 81 13.44 12.90 7.34
N GLU A 82 12.19 12.48 7.48
CA GLU A 82 11.69 11.83 8.70
C GLU A 82 12.41 10.50 8.96
N CYS A 83 12.79 9.77 7.91
CA CYS A 83 13.45 8.48 8.02
C CYS A 83 14.96 8.57 8.30
N LEU A 84 15.64 9.59 7.78
CA LEU A 84 17.11 9.62 7.70
C LEU A 84 17.74 10.90 8.27
N GLY A 85 16.94 11.95 8.48
CA GLY A 85 17.42 13.29 8.80
C GLY A 85 17.98 14.04 7.59
N TRP A 86 18.04 15.37 7.69
CA TRP A 86 18.59 16.22 6.63
C TRP A 86 20.06 15.93 6.27
N PRO A 87 20.99 15.68 7.23
CA PRO A 87 22.39 15.46 6.89
C PRO A 87 22.61 14.32 5.89
N GLU A 88 21.94 13.19 6.09
CA GLU A 88 22.06 12.04 5.18
C GLU A 88 21.34 12.27 3.84
N VAL A 89 20.19 12.94 3.86
CA VAL A 89 19.46 13.30 2.62
C VAL A 89 20.29 14.26 1.76
N VAL A 90 20.94 15.25 2.36
CA VAL A 90 21.82 16.22 1.67
C VAL A 90 23.06 15.52 1.13
N LYS A 91 23.73 14.69 1.94
CA LYS A 91 24.88 13.90 1.50
C LYS A 91 24.57 13.10 0.23
N ARG A 92 23.39 12.49 0.16
CA ARG A 92 22.94 11.75 -1.04
C ARG A 92 22.60 12.69 -2.19
N ALA A 93 21.90 13.78 -1.92
CA ALA A 93 21.54 14.77 -2.94
C ALA A 93 22.78 15.28 -3.69
N LEU A 94 23.90 15.50 -2.99
CA LEU A 94 25.17 15.94 -3.59
C LEU A 94 25.76 14.94 -4.59
N THR A 95 25.41 13.65 -4.49
CA THR A 95 25.89 12.60 -5.41
C THR A 95 25.02 12.45 -6.67
N LEU A 96 23.87 13.14 -6.71
CA LEU A 96 22.85 12.98 -7.75
C LEU A 96 22.88 14.14 -8.76
N LYS A 97 22.53 13.82 -10.01
CA LYS A 97 22.28 14.81 -11.06
C LYS A 97 20.82 15.29 -11.01
N PRO A 98 20.53 16.56 -11.39
CA PRO A 98 19.15 17.04 -11.50
C PRO A 98 18.31 16.18 -12.45
N ALA A 99 17.04 15.95 -12.09
CA ALA A 99 16.11 15.21 -12.93
C ALA A 99 15.61 16.07 -14.08
N GLU A 100 15.71 15.54 -15.30
CA GLU A 100 15.15 16.13 -16.50
C GLU A 100 13.84 15.43 -16.86
N THR A 101 13.75 14.13 -16.61
CA THR A 101 12.56 13.32 -16.91
C THR A 101 11.76 12.93 -15.67
N ARG A 102 10.53 12.47 -15.89
CA ARG A 102 9.71 11.87 -14.82
C ARG A 102 10.34 10.61 -14.23
N ALA A 103 10.99 9.78 -15.04
CA ALA A 103 11.61 8.53 -14.59
C ALA A 103 12.79 8.81 -13.66
N GLU A 104 13.68 9.72 -14.05
CA GLU A 104 14.82 10.16 -13.23
C GLU A 104 14.37 10.75 -11.90
N ARG A 105 13.28 11.52 -11.89
CA ARG A 105 12.69 12.06 -10.67
C ARG A 105 12.33 10.98 -9.65
N LEU A 106 11.75 9.87 -10.12
CA LEU A 106 11.40 8.75 -9.25
C LEU A 106 12.65 8.03 -8.74
N THR A 107 13.67 7.87 -9.59
CA THR A 107 14.97 7.31 -9.21
C THR A 107 15.63 8.16 -8.13
N ILE A 108 15.72 9.48 -8.32
CA ILE A 108 16.26 10.41 -7.33
C ILE A 108 15.52 10.29 -6.00
N LEU A 109 14.18 10.34 -6.00
CA LEU A 109 13.39 10.24 -4.78
C LEU A 109 13.62 8.92 -4.04
N SER A 110 13.76 7.82 -4.78
CA SER A 110 14.10 6.52 -4.20
C SER A 110 15.50 6.51 -3.58
N THR A 111 16.47 7.15 -4.22
CA THR A 111 17.84 7.25 -3.72
C THR A 111 17.93 8.14 -2.49
N LEU A 112 17.24 9.29 -2.48
CA LEU A 112 17.17 10.18 -1.31
C LEU A 112 16.57 9.45 -0.10
N ALA A 113 15.52 8.66 -0.30
CA ALA A 113 14.91 7.82 0.74
C ALA A 113 15.76 6.59 1.15
N GLY A 114 16.94 6.39 0.53
CA GLY A 114 17.90 5.36 0.92
C GLY A 114 17.72 4.00 0.30
N GLY A 115 17.23 3.96 -0.93
CA GLY A 115 17.07 2.70 -1.65
C GLY A 115 15.97 1.80 -1.08
N LYS A 116 15.37 2.17 0.06
CA LYS A 116 14.02 1.75 0.43
C LYS A 116 13.08 2.39 -0.58
N ARG A 117 13.02 1.80 -1.78
CA ARG A 117 11.88 1.95 -2.68
C ARG A 117 10.68 1.87 -1.78
N SER A 118 9.99 2.99 -1.57
CA SER A 118 8.81 2.99 -0.72
C SER A 118 7.95 1.83 -1.19
N GLU A 119 7.48 0.98 -0.28
CA GLU A 119 6.72 -0.25 -0.56
C GLU A 119 5.53 -0.03 -1.53
N LYS A 120 5.21 1.22 -1.84
CA LYS A 120 4.20 1.68 -2.80
C LYS A 120 4.64 1.75 -4.28
N VAL A 121 5.91 1.53 -4.64
CA VAL A 121 6.40 1.74 -6.03
C VAL A 121 6.48 0.46 -6.89
N PHE A 122 6.43 -0.74 -6.32
CA PHE A 122 6.39 -1.98 -7.13
C PHE A 122 4.96 -2.47 -7.44
N ARG A 123 4.08 -1.54 -7.79
CA ARG A 123 2.79 -1.88 -8.39
C ARG A 123 3.04 -2.38 -9.81
N GLY A 124 3.37 -3.66 -9.98
CA GLY A 124 3.52 -4.23 -11.33
C GLY A 124 4.27 -5.53 -11.40
N GLU A 125 5.11 -5.88 -10.42
CA GLU A 125 5.73 -7.19 -10.44
C GLU A 125 4.72 -8.25 -10.02
N THR A 126 4.52 -9.18 -10.95
CA THR A 126 3.61 -10.31 -10.79
C THR A 126 4.29 -11.35 -9.92
N PRO A 127 3.53 -12.17 -9.16
CA PRO A 127 4.09 -13.29 -8.41
C PRO A 127 5.02 -14.16 -9.28
N LEU A 128 4.63 -14.39 -10.53
CA LEU A 128 5.41 -15.16 -11.49
C LEU A 128 6.74 -14.49 -11.86
N ALA A 129 6.76 -13.16 -12.06
CA ALA A 129 7.99 -12.43 -12.33
C ALA A 129 8.96 -12.48 -11.14
N LEU A 130 8.43 -12.37 -9.92
CA LEU A 130 9.23 -12.48 -8.70
C LEU A 130 9.81 -13.88 -8.51
N GLN A 131 9.01 -14.93 -8.77
CA GLN A 131 9.49 -16.30 -8.71
C GLN A 131 10.59 -16.57 -9.72
N LYS A 132 10.41 -16.18 -10.98
CA LYS A 132 11.42 -16.33 -12.03
C LYS A 132 12.71 -15.58 -11.68
N THR A 133 12.56 -14.35 -11.20
CA THR A 133 13.70 -13.53 -10.76
C THR A 133 14.44 -14.22 -9.63
N TYR A 134 13.71 -14.63 -8.57
CA TYR A 134 14.24 -15.37 -7.41
C TYR A 134 15.02 -16.62 -7.85
N GLN A 135 14.39 -17.47 -8.67
CA GLN A 135 14.97 -18.72 -9.15
C GLN A 135 16.25 -18.49 -9.96
N LYS A 136 16.23 -17.54 -10.89
CA LYS A 136 17.41 -17.15 -11.67
C LYS A 136 18.53 -16.63 -10.77
N GLY A 137 18.22 -15.90 -9.71
CA GLY A 137 19.23 -15.43 -8.76
C GLY A 137 19.83 -16.53 -7.89
N LEU A 138 19.06 -17.58 -7.57
CA LEU A 138 19.59 -18.78 -6.92
C LEU A 138 20.54 -19.53 -7.87
N GLU A 139 20.13 -19.76 -9.12
CA GLU A 139 20.92 -20.48 -10.13
C GLU A 139 22.25 -19.79 -10.43
N ASN A 140 22.26 -18.46 -10.47
CA ASN A 140 23.48 -17.67 -10.71
C ASN A 140 24.31 -17.42 -9.44
N GLY A 141 23.95 -18.02 -8.30
CA GLY A 141 24.63 -17.83 -7.02
C GLY A 141 24.54 -16.41 -6.45
N ARG A 142 23.67 -15.56 -7.01
CA ARG A 142 23.45 -14.18 -6.54
C ARG A 142 22.85 -14.17 -5.14
N TRP A 143 21.95 -15.12 -4.86
CA TRP A 143 21.32 -15.26 -3.55
C TRP A 143 21.48 -16.68 -3.02
N LYS A 144 21.71 -16.80 -1.72
CA LYS A 144 21.73 -18.09 -1.02
C LYS A 144 20.36 -18.49 -0.47
N ASN A 145 19.52 -17.49 -0.20
CA ASN A 145 18.20 -17.68 0.39
C ASN A 145 17.29 -16.48 0.11
N LEU A 146 16.01 -16.65 0.46
CA LEU A 146 14.96 -15.67 0.24
C LEU A 146 15.15 -14.39 1.09
N SER A 147 15.83 -14.48 2.25
CA SER A 147 16.15 -13.30 3.06
C SER A 147 17.13 -12.37 2.35
N GLN A 148 18.19 -12.93 1.75
CA GLN A 148 19.13 -12.15 0.95
C GLN A 148 18.46 -11.53 -0.27
N ALA A 149 17.66 -12.33 -1.00
CA ALA A 149 16.90 -11.84 -2.14
C ALA A 149 15.95 -10.69 -1.74
N SER A 150 15.31 -10.78 -0.56
CA SER A 150 14.40 -9.74 -0.06
C SER A 150 15.10 -8.39 0.15
N LYS A 151 16.31 -8.41 0.72
CA LYS A 151 17.13 -7.20 0.94
C LYS A 151 17.56 -6.57 -0.38
N GLU A 152 18.01 -7.37 -1.33
CA GLU A 152 18.50 -6.87 -2.62
C GLU A 152 17.37 -6.42 -3.56
N LEU A 153 16.25 -7.14 -3.60
CA LEU A 153 15.11 -6.79 -4.44
C LEU A 153 14.25 -5.67 -3.81
N GLY A 154 14.44 -5.37 -2.52
CA GLY A 154 13.68 -4.36 -1.80
C GLY A 154 12.24 -4.79 -1.50
N PHE A 155 11.99 -6.10 -1.38
CA PHE A 155 10.72 -6.66 -0.93
C PHE A 155 10.85 -7.12 0.53
N THR A 156 9.75 -7.12 1.27
CA THR A 156 9.75 -7.83 2.57
C THR A 156 9.89 -9.33 2.31
N SER A 157 10.55 -10.06 3.22
CA SER A 157 10.65 -11.52 3.09
C SER A 157 9.25 -12.17 3.02
N ASN A 158 8.29 -11.65 3.79
CA ASN A 158 6.89 -12.10 3.75
C ASN A 158 6.24 -11.91 2.36
N SER A 159 6.48 -10.79 1.68
CA SER A 159 5.97 -10.54 0.33
C SER A 159 6.53 -11.53 -0.69
N LEU A 160 7.82 -11.85 -0.60
CA LEU A 160 8.44 -12.85 -1.47
C LEU A 160 7.93 -14.26 -1.16
N TYR A 161 7.77 -14.64 0.11
CA TYR A 161 7.16 -15.93 0.48
C TYR A 161 5.76 -16.07 -0.12
N LYS A 162 4.91 -15.05 0.06
CA LYS A 162 3.57 -15.02 -0.53
C LYS A 162 3.60 -15.12 -2.05
N ALA A 163 4.52 -14.42 -2.72
CA ALA A 163 4.69 -14.55 -4.16
C ALA A 163 5.02 -15.99 -4.56
N MET A 164 5.91 -16.68 -3.83
CA MET A 164 6.22 -18.10 -4.08
C MET A 164 5.00 -19.00 -3.84
N ASP A 165 4.22 -18.75 -2.79
CA ASP A 165 3.04 -19.55 -2.48
C ASP A 165 1.91 -19.34 -3.49
N ILE A 166 1.73 -18.11 -3.98
CA ILE A 166 0.79 -17.82 -5.08
C ILE A 166 1.19 -18.60 -6.35
N CYS A 167 2.49 -18.75 -6.61
CA CYS A 167 2.98 -19.54 -7.75
C CYS A 167 2.81 -21.07 -7.60
N LYS A 168 2.47 -21.56 -6.40
CA LYS A 168 2.16 -22.99 -6.17
C LYS A 168 0.68 -23.31 -6.32
N LEU A 169 -0.17 -22.33 -6.60
CA LEU A 169 -1.60 -22.54 -6.79
C LEU A 169 -1.86 -23.49 -7.97
N ARG A 170 -2.86 -24.36 -7.82
CA ARG A 170 -3.19 -25.37 -8.83
C ARG A 170 -3.85 -24.74 -10.06
N LYS A 171 -3.81 -25.48 -11.17
CA LYS A 171 -4.33 -25.07 -12.48
C LYS A 171 -5.75 -24.49 -12.45
N PRO A 172 -6.74 -25.09 -11.77
CA PRO A 172 -8.09 -24.51 -11.72
C PRO A 172 -8.09 -23.09 -11.16
N VAL A 173 -7.22 -22.79 -10.20
CA VAL A 173 -7.08 -21.46 -9.62
C VAL A 173 -6.38 -20.51 -10.58
N THR A 174 -5.27 -20.94 -11.19
CA THR A 174 -4.50 -20.09 -12.10
C THR A 174 -5.21 -19.79 -13.41
N ASP A 175 -6.13 -20.66 -13.85
CA ASP A 175 -6.95 -20.43 -15.05
C ASP A 175 -7.92 -19.25 -14.84
N HIS A 176 -8.53 -19.14 -13.66
CA HIS A 176 -9.40 -18.01 -13.31
C HIS A 176 -8.65 -16.78 -12.80
N PHE A 177 -7.45 -16.97 -12.25
CA PHE A 177 -6.57 -15.95 -11.68
C PHE A 177 -5.17 -16.00 -12.31
N PRO A 178 -5.02 -15.51 -13.55
CA PRO A 178 -3.76 -15.55 -14.28
C PRO A 178 -2.63 -14.88 -13.51
N LEU A 179 -1.61 -15.67 -13.13
CA LEU A 179 -0.53 -15.26 -12.24
C LEU A 179 0.36 -14.15 -12.82
N ASP A 180 0.38 -14.01 -14.14
CA ASP A 180 1.06 -12.98 -14.91
C ASP A 180 0.26 -11.66 -14.99
N LYS A 181 -1.00 -11.65 -14.53
CA LYS A 181 -1.88 -10.47 -14.57
C LYS A 181 -2.30 -9.98 -13.19
N ILE A 182 -1.96 -10.70 -12.13
CA ILE A 182 -2.25 -10.31 -10.75
C ILE A 182 -1.01 -9.73 -10.07
N SER A 183 -1.24 -8.78 -9.17
CA SER A 183 -0.20 -8.30 -8.25
C SER A 183 -0.08 -9.24 -7.04
N VAL A 184 1.06 -9.20 -6.35
CA VAL A 184 1.26 -9.90 -5.07
C VAL A 184 0.20 -9.55 -4.04
N TYR A 185 -0.28 -8.31 -4.02
CA TYR A 185 -1.36 -7.88 -3.14
C TYR A 185 -2.67 -8.64 -3.42
N LEU A 186 -3.09 -8.68 -4.70
CA LEU A 186 -4.30 -9.41 -5.08
C LEU A 186 -4.16 -10.91 -4.83
N GLY A 187 -3.00 -11.50 -5.17
CA GLY A 187 -2.73 -12.90 -4.83
C GLY A 187 -2.71 -13.17 -3.32
N THR A 188 -2.31 -12.20 -2.49
CA THR A 188 -2.41 -12.33 -1.04
C THR A 188 -3.87 -12.38 -0.58
N GLU A 189 -4.75 -11.58 -1.19
CA GLU A 189 -6.20 -11.66 -0.91
C GLU A 189 -6.79 -13.01 -1.35
N LEU A 190 -6.28 -13.59 -2.43
CA LEU A 190 -6.65 -14.93 -2.88
C LEU A 190 -6.26 -15.99 -1.85
N LEU A 191 -5.00 -15.96 -1.38
CA LEU A 191 -4.51 -16.88 -0.34
C LEU A 191 -5.35 -16.78 0.94
N LYS A 192 -5.68 -15.56 1.39
CA LYS A 192 -6.56 -15.38 2.57
C LYS A 192 -7.94 -16.04 2.39
N VAL A 193 -8.53 -15.96 1.20
CA VAL A 193 -9.84 -16.60 0.95
C VAL A 193 -9.68 -18.12 0.92
N MET A 194 -8.59 -18.62 0.36
CA MET A 194 -8.27 -20.05 0.35
C MET A 194 -8.03 -20.57 1.77
N ASP A 195 -7.30 -19.84 2.61
CA ASP A 195 -7.07 -20.17 4.02
C ASP A 195 -8.41 -20.19 4.79
N LEU A 196 -9.28 -19.22 4.53
CA LEU A 196 -10.59 -19.16 5.16
C LEU A 196 -11.49 -20.33 4.76
N LEU A 197 -11.55 -20.69 3.47
CA LEU A 197 -12.45 -21.73 2.97
C LEU A 197 -11.88 -23.15 3.11
N GLY A 198 -10.56 -23.28 3.22
CA GLY A 198 -9.84 -24.53 3.01
C GLY A 198 -9.58 -24.80 1.53
N CYS A 199 -8.44 -25.42 1.22
CA CYS A 199 -7.97 -25.62 -0.16
C CYS A 199 -8.99 -26.36 -1.04
N ALA A 200 -9.57 -27.47 -0.55
CA ALA A 200 -10.49 -28.29 -1.35
C ALA A 200 -11.80 -27.56 -1.71
N GLU A 201 -12.39 -26.85 -0.77
CA GLU A 201 -13.63 -26.09 -1.01
C GLU A 201 -13.37 -24.85 -1.86
N PHE A 202 -12.24 -24.19 -1.65
CA PHE A 202 -11.80 -23.08 -2.49
C PHE A 202 -11.66 -23.53 -3.96
N GLU A 203 -10.92 -24.61 -4.22
CA GLU A 203 -10.74 -25.17 -5.56
C GLU A 203 -12.07 -25.57 -6.18
N ARG A 204 -12.94 -26.28 -5.45
CA ARG A 204 -14.28 -26.65 -5.91
C ARG A 204 -15.08 -25.43 -6.37
N ARG A 205 -15.10 -24.35 -5.58
CA ARG A 205 -15.83 -23.12 -5.92
C ARG A 205 -15.22 -22.37 -7.09
N VAL A 206 -13.90 -22.38 -7.21
CA VAL A 206 -13.23 -21.80 -8.37
C VAL A 206 -13.62 -22.57 -9.64
N SER A 207 -13.65 -23.91 -9.59
CA SER A 207 -14.10 -24.73 -10.72
C SER A 207 -15.57 -24.53 -11.10
N LEU A 208 -16.41 -24.07 -10.17
CA LEU A 208 -17.81 -23.71 -10.44
C LEU A 208 -17.98 -22.30 -11.02
N LEU A 209 -16.91 -21.51 -11.15
CA LEU A 209 -16.96 -20.26 -11.91
C LEU A 209 -17.14 -20.60 -13.39
N GLU A 210 -18.39 -20.61 -13.85
CA GLU A 210 -18.75 -20.88 -15.26
C GLU A 210 -17.96 -20.03 -16.26
N GLU A 211 -17.88 -20.45 -17.53
CA GLU A 211 -17.17 -19.72 -18.60
C GLU A 211 -17.65 -18.27 -18.75
N ASN A 212 -18.95 -18.01 -18.54
CA ASN A 212 -19.54 -16.66 -18.53
C ASN A 212 -18.97 -15.75 -17.42
N ASN A 213 -18.32 -16.32 -16.41
CA ASN A 213 -17.68 -15.61 -15.30
C ASN A 213 -16.18 -15.35 -15.54
N GLN A 214 -15.60 -15.79 -16.66
CA GLN A 214 -14.18 -15.56 -16.95
C GLN A 214 -13.84 -14.07 -17.09
N ASN A 215 -14.78 -13.28 -17.61
CA ASN A 215 -14.63 -11.83 -17.80
C ASN A 215 -14.89 -10.99 -16.54
N LEU A 216 -15.25 -11.62 -15.42
CA LEU A 216 -15.43 -10.90 -14.17
C LEU A 216 -14.08 -10.35 -13.67
N SER A 217 -14.14 -9.14 -13.10
CA SER A 217 -12.98 -8.57 -12.42
C SER A 217 -12.49 -9.49 -11.29
N PHE A 218 -11.20 -9.40 -10.94
CA PHE A 218 -10.61 -10.17 -9.83
C PHE A 218 -11.45 -10.09 -8.55
N LYS A 219 -11.89 -8.87 -8.19
CA LYS A 219 -12.73 -8.64 -6.99
C LYS A 219 -14.10 -9.29 -7.11
N ALA A 220 -14.72 -9.27 -8.30
CA ALA A 220 -16.01 -9.90 -8.52
C ALA A 220 -15.92 -11.44 -8.46
N LYS A 221 -14.85 -12.04 -9.01
CA LYS A 221 -14.59 -13.48 -8.88
C LYS A 221 -14.41 -13.87 -7.42
N LEU A 222 -13.56 -13.15 -6.67
CA LEU A 222 -13.41 -13.37 -5.23
C LEU A 222 -14.71 -13.18 -4.45
N ALA A 223 -15.51 -12.17 -4.79
CA ALA A 223 -16.80 -11.94 -4.16
C ALA A 223 -17.76 -13.12 -4.40
N LYS A 224 -17.80 -13.69 -5.61
CA LYS A 224 -18.62 -14.90 -5.90
C LYS A 224 -18.14 -16.12 -5.10
N ILE A 225 -16.83 -16.38 -5.08
CA ILE A 225 -16.24 -17.46 -4.28
C ILE A 225 -16.59 -17.29 -2.78
N ARG A 226 -16.65 -16.04 -2.30
CA ARG A 226 -17.06 -15.69 -0.93
C ARG A 226 -18.58 -15.70 -0.73
N ALA A 227 -19.40 -15.40 -1.73
CA ALA A 227 -20.86 -15.29 -1.58
C ALA A 227 -21.53 -16.67 -1.41
N ASP A 228 -20.95 -17.71 -2.03
CA ASP A 228 -21.34 -19.11 -1.78
C ASP A 228 -20.91 -19.63 -0.40
N THR A 229 -20.37 -18.75 0.46
CA THR A 229 -20.34 -19.02 1.89
C THR A 229 -21.76 -18.81 2.36
N VAL A 230 -22.59 -19.84 2.12
CA VAL A 230 -23.93 -20.00 2.68
C VAL A 230 -23.89 -19.44 4.09
N SER A 231 -24.87 -18.60 4.38
CA SER A 231 -25.17 -18.04 5.69
C SER A 231 -25.33 -19.18 6.71
N VAL A 232 -24.22 -19.74 7.20
CA VAL A 232 -24.25 -20.90 8.10
C VAL A 232 -24.70 -20.46 9.49
N VAL A 233 -24.52 -19.18 9.84
CA VAL A 233 -25.01 -18.61 11.09
C VAL A 233 -26.16 -17.66 10.75
N THR A 234 -27.38 -18.11 11.00
CA THR A 234 -28.59 -17.30 10.81
C THR A 234 -28.82 -16.36 11.98
N GLU A 235 -28.35 -16.70 13.18
CA GLU A 235 -28.48 -15.85 14.35
C GLU A 235 -27.34 -16.08 15.36
N ILE A 236 -26.77 -15.00 15.89
CA ILE A 236 -25.85 -15.04 17.03
C ILE A 236 -26.56 -14.40 18.22
N LYS A 237 -26.86 -15.20 19.24
CA LYS A 237 -27.36 -14.67 20.52
C LYS A 237 -26.25 -14.69 21.54
N VAL A 238 -26.04 -13.55 22.19
CA VAL A 238 -25.16 -13.44 23.35
C VAL A 238 -26.01 -13.14 24.56
N ARG A 239 -25.97 -14.00 25.57
CA ARG A 239 -26.68 -13.77 26.83
C ARG A 239 -25.78 -14.04 28.03
N ARG A 240 -26.07 -13.35 29.14
CA ARG A 240 -25.42 -13.61 30.44
C ARG A 240 -26.34 -14.42 31.31
N ALA A 241 -25.87 -15.55 31.83
CA ALA A 241 -26.63 -16.36 32.78
C ALA A 241 -25.70 -16.90 33.86
N ARG A 242 -26.08 -16.73 35.14
CA ARG A 242 -25.33 -17.21 36.32
C ARG A 242 -23.83 -16.83 36.29
N GLY A 243 -23.53 -15.58 35.95
CA GLY A 243 -22.15 -15.07 35.90
C GLY A 243 -21.33 -15.50 34.68
N LYS A 244 -21.90 -16.26 33.73
CA LYS A 244 -21.21 -16.69 32.51
C LYS A 244 -21.78 -16.01 31.26
N VAL A 245 -20.91 -15.71 30.30
CA VAL A 245 -21.31 -15.29 28.95
C VAL A 245 -21.57 -16.55 28.13
N ILE A 246 -22.77 -16.66 27.59
CA ILE A 246 -23.20 -17.75 26.70
C ILE A 246 -23.35 -17.16 25.30
N ILE A 247 -22.63 -17.73 24.34
CA ILE A 247 -22.76 -17.40 22.91
C ILE A 247 -23.48 -18.57 22.25
N GLU A 248 -24.70 -18.34 21.78
CA GLU A 248 -25.53 -19.30 21.06
C GLU A 248 -25.43 -18.98 19.56
N LEU A 249 -24.92 -19.95 18.80
CA LEU A 249 -24.81 -19.86 17.34
C LEU A 249 -25.94 -20.69 16.73
N HIS A 250 -26.95 -20.02 16.18
CA HIS A 250 -28.02 -20.68 15.45
C HIS A 250 -27.58 -20.86 14.01
N CYS A 251 -27.55 -22.12 13.59
CA CYS A 251 -27.18 -22.49 12.24
C CYS A 251 -28.36 -23.15 11.53
N ASP A 252 -28.65 -22.69 10.32
CA ASP A 252 -29.73 -23.23 9.49
C ASP A 252 -29.21 -24.43 8.71
N ASP A 253 -28.88 -25.50 9.43
CA ASP A 253 -28.52 -26.77 8.80
C ASP A 253 -29.71 -27.73 8.84
N LYS A 254 -30.33 -27.91 7.68
CA LYS A 254 -31.47 -28.83 7.48
C LYS A 254 -31.13 -30.30 7.82
N ASN A 255 -29.86 -30.64 7.99
CA ASN A 255 -29.40 -32.01 8.27
C ASN A 255 -28.92 -32.25 9.71
N GLY A 256 -29.02 -31.26 10.60
CA GLY A 256 -28.76 -31.42 12.04
C GLY A 256 -27.33 -31.82 12.42
N LYS A 257 -26.37 -31.79 11.49
CA LYS A 257 -24.96 -32.16 11.73
C LYS A 257 -24.07 -30.95 11.58
N LEU A 258 -23.41 -30.56 12.67
CA LEU A 258 -22.38 -29.53 12.60
C LEU A 258 -21.25 -29.97 11.65
N THR A 259 -21.07 -29.21 10.59
CA THR A 259 -19.89 -29.27 9.72
C THR A 259 -18.61 -29.18 10.57
N SER A 260 -17.52 -29.77 10.08
CA SER A 260 -16.22 -29.71 10.75
C SER A 260 -15.79 -28.27 11.08
N ARG A 261 -16.22 -27.31 10.25
CA ARG A 261 -15.96 -25.88 10.39
C ARG A 261 -16.77 -25.21 11.50
N GLN A 262 -18.03 -25.61 11.72
CA GLN A 262 -18.80 -25.14 12.87
C GLN A 262 -18.20 -25.63 14.19
N ARG A 263 -17.68 -26.87 14.21
CA ARG A 263 -16.95 -27.41 15.38
C ARG A 263 -15.66 -26.64 15.65
N GLU A 264 -14.92 -26.28 14.61
CA GLU A 264 -13.70 -25.48 14.73
C GLU A 264 -13.97 -24.04 15.18
N LEU A 265 -15.03 -23.40 14.67
CA LEU A 265 -15.42 -22.04 15.06
C LEU A 265 -15.91 -21.98 16.52
N VAL A 266 -16.65 -23.00 16.96
CA VAL A 266 -17.00 -23.20 18.38
C VAL A 266 -15.75 -23.41 19.23
N SER A 267 -14.77 -24.19 18.75
CA SER A 267 -13.48 -24.40 19.44
C SER A 267 -12.65 -23.11 19.53
N LEU A 268 -12.64 -22.28 18.48
CA LEU A 268 -11.92 -21.00 18.45
C LEU A 268 -12.54 -19.98 19.40
N ILE A 269 -13.87 -19.91 19.45
CA ILE A 269 -14.60 -19.07 20.40
C ILE A 269 -14.36 -19.58 21.83
N GLY A 270 -14.42 -20.90 22.07
CA GLY A 270 -14.15 -21.50 23.38
C GLY A 270 -12.73 -21.21 23.90
N SER A 271 -11.72 -21.34 23.04
CA SER A 271 -10.32 -21.04 23.38
C SER A 271 -10.09 -19.55 23.65
N THR A 272 -10.73 -18.66 22.90
CA THR A 272 -10.63 -17.20 23.10
C THR A 272 -11.30 -16.76 24.41
N ILE A 273 -12.44 -17.35 24.77
CA ILE A 273 -13.13 -17.07 26.04
C ILE A 273 -12.32 -17.58 27.24
N ASN A 274 -11.70 -18.77 27.14
CA ASN A 274 -10.85 -19.31 28.19
C ASN A 274 -9.56 -18.50 28.39
N ALA A 275 -9.00 -17.94 27.32
CA ALA A 275 -7.85 -17.04 27.41
C ALA A 275 -8.18 -15.74 28.15
N PHE A 276 -9.41 -15.22 28.04
CA PHE A 276 -9.84 -14.04 28.79
C PHE A 276 -10.10 -14.32 30.29
N ASN A 277 -10.55 -15.53 30.64
CA ASN A 277 -10.77 -15.93 32.03
C ASN A 277 -9.48 -16.33 32.78
N CYS A 278 -8.35 -16.53 32.09
CA CYS A 278 -7.04 -16.76 32.71
C CYS A 278 -6.25 -15.46 32.98
N VAL A 279 -6.79 -14.30 32.59
CA VAL A 279 -6.14 -12.97 32.72
C VAL A 279 -6.90 -12.07 33.72
N GLN A 280 -7.80 -12.63 34.53
CA GLN A 280 -8.40 -11.97 35.69
C GLN A 280 -7.91 -12.60 36.98
#